data_AF-A0A2G2VQT9-F1
#
_entry.id   AF-A0A2G2VQT9-F1
#
_cell.length_a   1.000
_cell.length_b   1.000
_cell.length_c   1.000
_cell.angle_alpha   90.00
_cell.angle_beta   90.00
_cell.angle_gamma   90.00
#
_symmetry.space_group_name_H-M   'P 1'
#
loop_
_entity.id
_entity.type
_entity.pdbx_description
1 polymer ?
#
loop_
_entity_poly.entity_id
_entity_poly.type
_entity_poly.pdbx_seq_one_letter_code
_entity_poly.pdbx_strand_id
1 'polypeptide(L)'
;MIRHDMEQLQLTEDMTLDRKVVEGARQKGAAKIIGMDIHEMKNEKAKIYGITDFINTNNSEKSISELIKNATDGLGVDYFFECTDVPQLTINEAIQSTRMGYGTVIVLGAGLVLDWQMSYVPLMFGRTLKGSIYGGIRTHTDLPSIIDKCINKEINLDELLTHEVSFNDINKAVEFLKEPNCVKVLIKF
;
A
#
# COMPACT_ATOMS: atom_id res chain seq x y z
N MET A 1 -17.74 -19.16 -8.91
CA MET A 1 -16.59 -18.27 -8.62
C MET A 1 -16.47 -18.20 -7.11
N ILE A 2 -15.62 -19.05 -6.52
CA ILE A 2 -15.51 -19.17 -5.06
C ILE A 2 -14.82 -17.91 -4.55
N ARG A 3 -15.58 -17.01 -3.93
CA ARG A 3 -15.03 -15.93 -3.10
C ARG A 3 -14.35 -16.63 -1.91
N HIS A 4 -13.04 -16.88 -2.03
CA HIS A 4 -12.23 -17.10 -0.85
C HIS A 4 -12.11 -15.75 -0.16
N ASP A 5 -12.31 -15.71 1.15
CA ASP A 5 -12.17 -14.53 1.98
C ASP A 5 -10.76 -13.95 1.81
N MET A 6 -10.62 -12.88 1.01
CA MET A 6 -9.31 -12.34 0.64
C MET A 6 -8.74 -11.49 1.77
N GLU A 7 -7.52 -11.81 2.22
CA GLU A 7 -6.77 -11.03 3.21
C GLU A 7 -5.64 -10.25 2.53
N GLN A 8 -5.56 -8.95 2.82
CA GLN A 8 -4.56 -8.04 2.26
C GLN A 8 -3.77 -7.33 3.36
N LEU A 9 -2.53 -6.95 3.05
CA LEU A 9 -1.64 -6.24 3.96
C LEU A 9 -0.85 -5.13 3.29
N GLN A 10 -0.57 -4.07 4.05
CA GLN A 10 0.20 -2.91 3.61
C GLN A 10 1.13 -2.36 4.71
N LEU A 11 2.37 -1.98 4.34
CA LEU A 11 3.36 -1.30 5.20
C LEU A 11 3.54 0.16 4.76
N THR A 12 3.57 1.12 5.70
CA THR A 12 3.36 2.54 5.40
C THR A 12 4.47 3.50 5.88
N GLU A 13 4.87 4.44 5.02
CA GLU A 13 5.48 5.73 5.41
C GLU A 13 4.68 6.92 4.81
N ASP A 14 4.24 6.87 3.54
CA ASP A 14 3.45 7.88 2.82
C ASP A 14 1.95 7.51 2.66
N MET A 15 1.07 8.27 3.33
CA MET A 15 -0.38 8.07 3.37
C MET A 15 -1.10 8.04 2.00
N THR A 16 -0.49 8.55 0.92
CA THR A 16 -1.18 8.73 -0.37
C THR A 16 -1.26 7.47 -1.21
N LEU A 17 -0.15 6.75 -1.36
CA LEU A 17 -0.13 5.46 -2.05
C LEU A 17 -0.92 4.43 -1.24
N ASP A 18 -0.86 4.56 0.09
CA ASP A 18 -1.46 3.63 1.01
C ASP A 18 -2.97 3.55 0.90
N ARG A 19 -3.59 4.72 0.93
CA ARG A 19 -5.04 4.85 0.78
C ARG A 19 -5.57 4.17 -0.49
N LYS A 20 -4.85 4.27 -1.61
CA LYS A 20 -5.32 3.70 -2.90
C LYS A 20 -5.30 2.18 -2.92
N VAL A 21 -4.30 1.58 -2.27
CA VAL A 21 -4.22 0.12 -2.13
C VAL A 21 -5.37 -0.37 -1.24
N VAL A 22 -5.59 0.25 -0.08
CA VAL A 22 -6.72 -0.07 0.81
C VAL A 22 -8.06 0.10 0.09
N GLU A 23 -8.27 1.19 -0.64
CA GLU A 23 -9.50 1.42 -1.39
C GLU A 23 -9.71 0.35 -2.47
N GLY A 24 -8.66 0.02 -3.22
CA GLY A 24 -8.68 -1.05 -4.21
C GLY A 24 -9.00 -2.42 -3.60
N ALA A 25 -8.42 -2.74 -2.44
CA ALA A 25 -8.68 -3.95 -1.67
C ALA A 25 -10.16 -4.07 -1.31
N ARG A 26 -10.74 -3.00 -0.77
CA ARG A 26 -12.16 -2.92 -0.38
C ARG A 26 -13.08 -3.07 -1.58
N GLN A 27 -12.80 -2.35 -2.67
CA GLN A 27 -13.58 -2.46 -3.92
C GLN A 27 -13.55 -3.88 -4.51
N LYS A 28 -12.48 -4.64 -4.26
CA LYS A 28 -12.36 -6.05 -4.65
C LYS A 28 -12.94 -7.04 -3.63
N GLY A 29 -13.48 -6.55 -2.52
CA GLY A 29 -14.13 -7.37 -1.50
C GLY A 29 -13.15 -8.12 -0.60
N ALA A 30 -11.98 -7.54 -0.31
CA ALA A 30 -11.11 -8.05 0.74
C ALA A 30 -11.88 -8.14 2.07
N ALA A 31 -11.84 -9.31 2.70
CA ALA A 31 -12.49 -9.58 3.98
C ALA A 31 -11.70 -8.99 5.15
N LYS A 32 -10.37 -8.98 5.03
CA LYS A 32 -9.44 -8.44 6.02
C LYS A 32 -8.40 -7.56 5.34
N ILE A 33 -8.14 -6.39 5.90
CA ILE A 33 -7.12 -5.47 5.43
C ILE A 33 -6.29 -5.05 6.63
N ILE A 34 -5.06 -5.56 6.68
CA ILE A 34 -4.11 -5.28 7.75
C ILE A 34 -3.27 -4.07 7.33
N GLY A 35 -3.19 -3.05 8.19
CA GLY A 35 -2.26 -1.92 8.04
C GLY A 35 -1.09 -2.05 9.01
N MET A 36 0.10 -1.69 8.57
CA MET A 36 1.31 -1.75 9.38
C MET A 36 2.11 -0.46 9.32
N ASP A 37 2.38 0.13 10.49
CA ASP A 37 3.23 1.32 10.63
C ASP A 37 3.97 1.28 11.98
N ILE A 38 5.04 2.05 12.11
CA ILE A 38 5.74 2.26 13.39
C ILE A 38 5.04 3.31 14.28
N HIS A 39 4.18 4.15 13.72
CA HIS A 39 3.51 5.25 14.40
C HIS A 39 2.06 4.89 14.77
N GLU A 40 1.79 4.64 16.06
CA GLU A 40 0.46 4.25 16.56
C GLU A 40 -0.63 5.27 16.20
N MET A 41 -0.29 6.55 16.18
CA MET A 41 -1.21 7.65 15.85
C MET A 41 -1.86 7.53 14.46
N LYS A 42 -1.29 6.71 13.56
CA LYS A 42 -1.88 6.46 12.23
C LYS A 42 -3.04 5.45 12.27
N ASN A 43 -3.20 4.68 13.35
CA ASN A 43 -4.24 3.66 13.51
C ASN A 43 -5.67 4.23 13.34
N GLU A 44 -5.97 5.35 13.98
CA GLU A 44 -7.31 5.96 13.88
C GLU A 44 -7.63 6.40 12.44
N LYS A 45 -6.68 7.03 11.77
CA LYS A 45 -6.83 7.42 10.35
C LYS A 45 -6.92 6.20 9.44
N ALA A 46 -6.11 5.18 9.67
CA ALA A 46 -6.10 3.93 8.92
C ALA A 46 -7.49 3.27 8.90
N LYS A 47 -8.17 3.21 10.05
CA LYS A 47 -9.53 2.66 10.16
C LYS A 47 -10.56 3.41 9.33
N ILE A 48 -10.45 4.74 9.23
CA ILE A 48 -11.34 5.56 8.39
C ILE A 48 -11.21 5.16 6.92
N TYR A 49 -9.99 4.84 6.47
CA TYR A 49 -9.74 4.38 5.11
C TYR A 49 -10.16 2.92 4.87
N GLY A 50 -10.51 2.20 5.93
CA GLY A 50 -11.06 0.85 5.91
C GLY A 50 -10.04 -0.25 6.07
N ILE A 51 -8.90 0.06 6.69
CA ILE A 51 -8.06 -0.95 7.35
C ILE A 51 -8.87 -1.56 8.50
N THR A 52 -8.96 -2.88 8.52
CA THR A 52 -9.72 -3.65 9.53
C THR A 52 -8.90 -3.92 10.78
N ASP A 53 -7.60 -4.15 10.60
CA ASP A 53 -6.66 -4.51 11.66
C ASP A 53 -5.40 -3.67 11.51
N PHE A 54 -4.85 -3.19 12.61
CA PHE A 54 -3.63 -2.40 12.59
C PHE A 54 -2.58 -3.08 13.45
N ILE A 55 -1.37 -3.22 12.92
CA ILE A 55 -0.21 -3.78 13.63
C ILE A 55 0.86 -2.69 13.70
N ASN A 56 1.18 -2.29 14.93
CA ASN A 56 2.33 -1.44 15.17
C ASN A 56 3.61 -2.29 15.19
N THR A 57 4.58 -1.97 14.35
CA THR A 57 5.86 -2.70 14.27
C THR A 57 6.95 -2.13 15.17
N ASN A 58 6.73 -0.97 15.78
CA ASN A 58 7.70 -0.32 16.64
C ASN A 58 7.91 -1.12 17.94
N ASN A 59 9.17 -1.34 18.33
CA ASN A 59 9.56 -2.08 19.53
C ASN A 59 9.00 -3.51 19.66
N SER A 60 8.55 -4.12 18.56
CA SER A 60 8.17 -5.55 18.56
C SER A 60 9.42 -6.43 18.59
N GLU A 61 9.44 -7.41 19.48
CA GLU A 61 10.45 -8.49 19.47
C GLU A 61 10.19 -9.53 18.37
N LYS A 62 8.96 -9.57 17.84
CA LYS A 62 8.54 -10.48 16.77
C LYS A 62 8.80 -9.89 15.40
N SER A 63 9.13 -10.75 14.44
CA SER A 63 9.28 -10.35 13.05
C SER A 63 7.94 -9.92 12.43
N ILE A 64 8.00 -9.15 11.33
CA ILE A 64 6.81 -8.74 10.57
C ILE A 64 5.98 -9.98 10.19
N SER A 65 6.62 -11.03 9.65
CA SER A 65 5.93 -12.25 9.24
C SER A 65 5.29 -13.01 10.39
N GLU A 66 5.88 -13.01 11.58
CA GLU A 66 5.27 -13.59 12.77
C GLU A 66 4.05 -12.79 13.24
N LEU A 67 4.13 -11.45 13.24
CA LEU A 67 3.00 -10.59 13.61
C LEU A 67 1.81 -10.84 12.69
N ILE A 68 2.05 -10.93 11.39
CA ILE A 68 1.00 -11.14 10.39
C ILE A 68 0.40 -12.53 10.50
N LYS A 69 1.24 -13.57 10.65
CA LYS A 69 0.76 -14.94 10.86
C LYS A 69 -0.07 -15.04 12.13
N ASN A 70 0.33 -14.39 13.23
CA ASN A 70 -0.47 -14.35 14.45
C ASN A 70 -1.84 -13.68 14.22
N ALA A 71 -1.90 -12.66 13.36
CA ALA A 71 -3.15 -11.99 13.00
C ALA A 71 -3.98 -12.75 11.95
N THR A 72 -3.48 -13.84 11.36
CA THR A 72 -4.10 -14.58 10.25
C THR A 72 -4.09 -16.09 10.51
N ASP A 73 -4.27 -16.50 11.78
CA ASP A 73 -4.39 -17.91 12.21
C ASP A 73 -3.22 -18.80 11.75
N GLY A 74 -2.03 -18.23 11.64
CA GLY A 74 -0.80 -18.89 11.20
C GLY A 74 -0.62 -19.00 9.68
N LEU A 75 -1.63 -18.61 8.89
CA LEU A 75 -1.64 -18.81 7.44
C LEU A 75 -0.82 -17.75 6.70
N GLY A 76 -0.88 -16.51 7.15
CA GLY A 76 -0.42 -15.35 6.39
C GLY A 76 -1.50 -14.80 5.47
N VAL A 77 -1.17 -13.74 4.74
CA VAL A 77 -2.10 -13.02 3.85
C VAL A 77 -2.05 -13.53 2.42
N ASP A 78 -3.15 -13.36 1.67
CA ASP A 78 -3.19 -13.71 0.25
C ASP A 78 -2.37 -12.71 -0.58
N TYR A 79 -2.46 -11.41 -0.23
CA TYR A 79 -1.75 -10.33 -0.89
C TYR A 79 -0.99 -9.44 0.10
N PHE A 80 0.26 -9.12 -0.22
CA PHE A 80 1.09 -8.17 0.50
C PHE A 80 1.50 -7.04 -0.43
N PHE A 81 1.23 -5.79 -0.06
CA PHE A 81 1.67 -4.60 -0.78
C PHE A 81 2.79 -3.91 -0.03
N GLU A 82 3.98 -3.87 -0.63
CA GLU A 82 5.14 -3.17 -0.11
C GLU A 82 5.11 -1.72 -0.60
N CYS A 83 4.95 -0.77 0.35
CA CYS A 83 4.79 0.66 0.09
C CYS A 83 5.68 1.53 0.99
N THR A 84 6.76 0.99 1.57
CA THR A 84 7.63 1.76 2.49
C THR A 84 8.75 2.52 1.79
N ASP A 85 8.91 2.35 0.48
CA ASP A 85 10.06 2.85 -0.29
C ASP A 85 11.43 2.36 0.25
N VAL A 86 11.46 1.36 1.13
CA VAL A 86 12.67 0.66 1.57
C VAL A 86 12.51 -0.87 1.44
N PRO A 87 12.16 -1.37 0.23
CA PRO A 87 11.80 -2.78 0.02
C PRO A 87 12.90 -3.75 0.46
N GLN A 88 14.18 -3.36 0.41
CA GLN A 88 15.30 -4.18 0.87
C GLN A 88 15.21 -4.59 2.35
N LEU A 89 14.48 -3.83 3.18
CA LEU A 89 14.30 -4.13 4.61
C LEU A 89 13.08 -5.02 4.87
N THR A 90 12.10 -5.04 3.96
CA THR A 90 10.76 -5.59 4.24
C THR A 90 10.41 -6.79 3.37
N ILE A 91 11.04 -6.97 2.21
CA ILE A 91 10.60 -7.94 1.19
C ILE A 91 10.75 -9.42 1.61
N ASN A 92 11.80 -9.76 2.36
CA ASN A 92 11.99 -11.12 2.88
C ASN A 92 10.91 -11.45 3.93
N GLU A 93 10.56 -10.49 4.78
CA GLU A 93 9.43 -10.65 5.69
C GLU A 93 8.11 -10.70 4.93
N ALA A 94 7.91 -9.82 3.95
CA ALA A 94 6.71 -9.75 3.15
C ALA A 94 6.39 -11.10 2.48
N ILE A 95 7.37 -11.71 1.82
CA ILE A 95 7.16 -13.00 1.16
C ILE A 95 6.86 -14.10 2.19
N GLN A 96 7.53 -14.10 3.33
CA GLN A 96 7.26 -15.05 4.42
C GLN A 96 5.89 -14.86 5.08
N SER A 97 5.35 -13.65 5.01
CA SER A 97 4.05 -13.26 5.55
C SER A 97 2.88 -13.68 4.67
N THR A 98 3.14 -14.06 3.42
CA THR A 98 2.09 -14.50 2.49
C THR A 98 1.81 -16.00 2.62
N ARG A 99 0.60 -16.40 2.25
CA ARG A 99 0.16 -17.80 2.28
C ARG A 99 1.02 -18.67 1.37
N MET A 100 1.38 -19.84 1.90
CA MET A 100 2.10 -20.85 1.14
C MET A 100 1.25 -21.35 -0.03
N GLY A 101 1.87 -21.58 -1.19
CA GLY A 101 1.23 -22.13 -2.38
C GLY A 101 0.71 -21.09 -3.37
N TYR A 102 0.21 -19.94 -2.92
CA TYR A 102 -0.41 -18.95 -3.82
C TYR A 102 -0.32 -17.48 -3.39
N GLY A 103 0.23 -17.20 -2.19
CA GLY A 103 0.37 -15.84 -1.68
C GLY A 103 1.23 -14.96 -2.59
N THR A 104 0.86 -13.69 -2.73
CA THR A 104 1.50 -12.75 -3.67
C THR A 104 1.99 -11.50 -2.97
N VAL A 105 3.26 -11.16 -3.17
CA VAL A 105 3.83 -9.86 -2.80
C VAL A 105 3.88 -8.95 -4.03
N ILE A 106 3.40 -7.72 -3.88
CA ILE A 106 3.44 -6.66 -4.87
C ILE A 106 4.33 -5.53 -4.32
N VAL A 107 5.44 -5.28 -5.00
CA VAL A 107 6.33 -4.15 -4.69
C VAL A 107 5.88 -2.93 -5.47
N LEU A 108 5.44 -1.90 -4.74
CA LEU A 108 5.00 -0.61 -5.29
C LEU A 108 6.01 0.50 -4.98
N GLY A 109 6.65 0.44 -3.81
CA GLY A 109 7.66 1.40 -3.40
C GLY A 109 8.97 1.27 -4.17
N ALA A 110 9.66 2.39 -4.36
CA ALA A 110 10.95 2.45 -5.05
C ALA A 110 11.99 3.08 -4.13
N GLY A 111 12.83 2.23 -3.53
CA GLY A 111 13.94 2.69 -2.70
C GLY A 111 15.16 3.15 -3.49
N LEU A 112 16.07 3.81 -2.77
CA LEU A 112 17.36 4.24 -3.32
C LEU A 112 18.32 3.07 -3.59
N VAL A 113 18.04 1.90 -3.01
CA VAL A 113 18.81 0.67 -3.19
C VAL A 113 18.20 -0.12 -4.34
N LEU A 114 18.99 -0.39 -5.37
CA LEU A 114 18.52 -1.04 -6.61
C LEU A 114 18.56 -2.57 -6.56
N ASP A 115 19.34 -3.15 -5.64
CA ASP A 115 19.55 -4.60 -5.53
C ASP A 115 19.40 -5.07 -4.08
N TRP A 116 18.84 -6.25 -3.87
CA TRP A 116 18.74 -6.87 -2.55
C TRP A 116 18.95 -8.39 -2.62
N GLN A 117 19.22 -9.01 -1.47
CA GLN A 117 19.31 -10.47 -1.36
C GLN A 117 18.01 -11.04 -0.80
N MET A 118 17.50 -12.10 -1.44
CA MET A 118 16.34 -12.85 -0.95
C MET A 118 16.52 -14.35 -1.04
N SER A 119 15.86 -15.08 -0.16
CA SER A 119 15.76 -16.53 -0.26
C SER A 119 14.80 -16.91 -1.39
N TYR A 120 15.19 -17.87 -2.24
CA TYR A 120 14.33 -18.40 -3.31
C TYR A 120 13.37 -19.50 -2.81
N VAL A 121 13.59 -20.03 -1.61
CA VAL A 121 12.78 -21.11 -1.02
C VAL A 121 11.28 -20.76 -0.96
N PRO A 122 10.85 -19.55 -0.55
CA PRO A 122 9.45 -19.16 -0.56
C PRO A 122 8.80 -19.23 -1.95
N LEU A 123 9.55 -18.93 -3.02
CA LEU A 123 9.10 -19.02 -4.41
C LEU A 123 8.90 -20.48 -4.83
N MET A 124 9.80 -21.39 -4.42
CA MET A 124 9.61 -22.83 -4.65
C MET A 124 8.32 -23.36 -3.99
N PHE A 125 7.93 -22.79 -2.86
CA PHE A 125 6.68 -23.11 -2.18
C PHE A 125 5.46 -22.39 -2.78
N GLY A 126 5.52 -21.93 -4.03
CA GLY A 126 4.37 -21.42 -4.79
C GLY A 126 4.01 -19.95 -4.52
N ARG A 127 4.79 -19.23 -3.72
CA ARG A 127 4.57 -17.79 -3.54
C ARG A 127 5.02 -17.01 -4.75
N THR A 128 4.40 -15.85 -4.96
CA THR A 128 4.68 -14.97 -6.07
C THR A 128 5.26 -13.65 -5.58
N LEU A 129 6.33 -13.18 -6.21
CA LEU A 129 6.85 -11.83 -6.03
C LEU A 129 6.74 -11.08 -7.35
N LYS A 130 6.10 -9.91 -7.34
CA LYS A 130 5.89 -9.06 -8.52
C LYS A 130 6.17 -7.60 -8.18
N GLY A 131 6.82 -6.90 -9.09
CA GLY A 131 6.85 -5.43 -9.08
C GLY A 131 5.67 -4.86 -9.86
N SER A 132 5.34 -3.60 -9.59
CA SER A 132 4.30 -2.89 -10.35
C SER A 132 4.61 -1.41 -10.50
N ILE A 133 4.83 -0.97 -11.74
CA ILE A 133 4.95 0.45 -12.12
C ILE A 133 3.57 0.94 -12.56
N TYR A 134 3.14 2.11 -12.09
CA TYR A 134 1.82 2.69 -12.37
C TYR A 134 0.64 1.76 -12.03
N GLY A 135 0.80 0.84 -11.07
CA GLY A 135 -0.25 -0.14 -10.74
C GLY A 135 -0.55 -1.15 -11.85
N GLY A 136 0.32 -1.28 -12.85
CA GLY A 136 0.08 -2.09 -14.04
C GLY A 136 -0.95 -1.51 -15.03
N ILE A 137 -1.31 -0.23 -14.85
CA ILE A 137 -2.29 0.48 -15.69
C ILE A 137 -1.69 0.70 -17.09
N ARG A 138 -2.38 0.23 -18.13
CA ARG A 138 -2.06 0.56 -19.51
C ARG A 138 -2.66 1.91 -19.83
N THR A 139 -1.83 2.95 -19.92
CA THR A 139 -2.27 4.34 -20.05
C THR A 139 -3.24 4.59 -21.21
N HIS A 140 -3.07 3.92 -22.35
CA HIS A 140 -3.96 4.12 -23.50
C HIS A 140 -5.32 3.42 -23.37
N THR A 141 -5.40 2.26 -22.72
CA THR A 141 -6.63 1.45 -22.70
C THR A 141 -7.37 1.54 -21.37
N ASP A 142 -6.65 1.67 -20.26
CA ASP A 142 -7.21 1.55 -18.91
C ASP A 142 -7.47 2.92 -18.28
N LEU A 143 -6.63 3.93 -18.61
CA LEU A 143 -6.77 5.28 -18.04
C LEU A 143 -8.12 5.94 -18.37
N PRO A 144 -8.69 5.84 -19.59
CA PRO A 144 -10.00 6.41 -19.87
C PRO A 144 -11.09 5.87 -18.93
N SER A 145 -11.08 4.55 -18.68
CA SER A 145 -12.03 3.93 -17.75
C SER A 145 -11.81 4.39 -16.30
N ILE A 146 -10.57 4.63 -15.90
CA ILE A 146 -10.26 5.18 -14.56
C ILE A 146 -10.79 6.62 -14.45
N ILE A 147 -10.63 7.44 -15.50
CA ILE A 147 -11.18 8.80 -15.54
C ILE A 147 -12.70 8.77 -15.42
N ASP A 148 -13.38 7.89 -16.16
CA ASP A 148 -14.84 7.74 -16.08
C ASP A 148 -15.28 7.40 -14.66
N LYS A 149 -14.55 6.52 -13.96
CA LYS A 149 -14.82 6.19 -12.55
C LYS A 149 -14.62 7.38 -11.62
N CYS A 150 -13.63 8.23 -11.86
CA CYS A 150 -13.46 9.47 -11.10
C CYS A 150 -14.63 10.43 -11.34
N ILE A 151 -15.07 10.60 -12.59
CA ILE A 151 -16.23 11.44 -12.94
C ILE A 151 -17.51 10.92 -12.27
N ASN A 152 -17.70 9.60 -12.26
CA ASN A 152 -18.83 8.95 -11.61
C ASN A 152 -18.72 8.87 -10.08
N LYS A 153 -17.65 9.43 -9.48
CA LYS A 153 -17.36 9.39 -8.04
C LYS A 153 -17.22 7.98 -7.47
N GLU A 154 -16.91 6.99 -8.31
CA GLU A 154 -16.52 5.64 -7.87
C GLU A 154 -15.12 5.65 -7.27
N ILE A 155 -14.27 6.58 -7.70
CA ILE A 155 -12.95 6.87 -7.12
C ILE A 155 -12.97 8.32 -6.64
N ASN A 156 -12.86 8.53 -5.34
CA ASN A 156 -12.89 9.87 -4.76
C ASN A 156 -11.48 10.49 -4.73
N LEU A 157 -11.25 11.49 -5.57
CA LEU A 157 -9.99 12.24 -5.63
C LEU A 157 -10.02 13.54 -4.83
N ASP A 158 -11.20 14.03 -4.44
CA ASP A 158 -11.37 15.37 -3.83
C ASP A 158 -10.58 15.49 -2.52
N GLU A 159 -10.52 14.40 -1.76
CA GLU A 159 -9.80 14.34 -0.48
C GLU A 159 -8.28 14.29 -0.63
N LEU A 160 -7.75 14.08 -1.84
CA LEU A 160 -6.31 14.13 -2.07
C LEU A 160 -5.80 15.57 -2.20
N LEU A 161 -6.67 16.50 -2.61
CA LEU A 161 -6.30 17.90 -2.81
C LEU A 161 -6.28 18.65 -1.48
N THR A 162 -5.08 18.96 -0.98
CA THR A 162 -4.91 19.66 0.31
C THR A 162 -4.57 21.13 0.14
N HIS A 163 -3.83 21.47 -0.92
CA HIS A 163 -3.36 22.84 -1.16
C HIS A 163 -3.55 23.24 -2.61
N GLU A 164 -3.77 24.52 -2.84
CA GLU A 164 -3.79 25.12 -4.17
C GLU A 164 -2.87 26.34 -4.18
N VAL A 165 -2.07 26.49 -5.24
CA VAL A 165 -1.23 27.67 -5.46
C VAL A 165 -1.30 28.13 -6.90
N SER A 166 -1.05 29.43 -7.13
CA SER A 166 -0.77 29.93 -8.47
C SER A 166 0.64 29.51 -8.91
N PHE A 167 0.83 29.31 -10.22
CA PHE A 167 2.15 29.07 -10.81
C PHE A 167 3.19 30.14 -10.44
N ASN A 168 2.76 31.40 -10.25
CA ASN A 168 3.64 32.49 -9.80
C ASN A 168 4.21 32.26 -8.39
N ASP A 169 3.55 31.43 -7.58
CA ASP A 169 3.89 31.11 -6.20
C ASP A 169 4.46 29.67 -6.06
N ILE A 170 5.04 29.10 -7.12
CA ILE A 170 5.48 27.70 -7.16
C ILE A 170 6.42 27.30 -6.00
N ASN A 171 7.22 28.24 -5.48
CA ASN A 171 8.10 27.98 -4.34
C ASN A 171 7.31 27.62 -3.08
N LYS A 172 6.12 28.18 -2.87
CA LYS A 172 5.22 27.80 -1.77
C LYS A 172 4.74 26.36 -1.90
N ALA A 173 4.56 25.84 -3.13
CA ALA A 173 4.21 24.44 -3.33
C ALA A 173 5.27 23.50 -2.76
N VAL A 174 6.56 23.85 -2.91
CA VAL A 174 7.69 23.07 -2.38
C VAL A 174 7.75 23.16 -0.85
N GLU A 175 7.37 24.28 -0.27
CA GLU A 175 7.23 24.42 1.19
C GLU A 175 6.10 23.54 1.72
N PHE A 176 4.94 23.50 1.05
CA PHE A 176 3.83 22.62 1.41
C PHE A 176 4.21 21.14 1.42
N LEU A 177 5.09 20.68 0.52
CA LEU A 177 5.53 19.28 0.51
C LEU A 177 6.21 18.84 1.84
N LYS A 178 6.70 19.78 2.65
CA LYS A 178 7.32 19.50 3.95
C LYS A 178 6.29 19.45 5.09
N GLU A 179 5.06 19.90 4.84
CA GLU A 179 4.03 19.95 5.86
C GLU A 179 3.40 18.56 6.08
N PRO A 180 3.25 18.10 7.34
CA PRO A 180 2.68 16.78 7.64
C PRO A 180 1.25 16.55 7.15
N ASN A 181 0.50 17.61 6.87
CA ASN A 181 -0.88 17.58 6.36
C ASN A 181 -0.98 17.72 4.84
N CYS A 182 0.13 17.89 4.12
CA CYS A 182 0.11 17.99 2.67
C CYS A 182 -0.02 16.60 2.02
N VAL A 183 -0.98 16.44 1.11
CA VAL A 183 -1.20 15.21 0.33
C VAL A 183 -0.96 15.49 -1.17
N LYS A 184 -1.72 16.43 -1.77
CA LYS A 184 -1.46 16.95 -3.12
C LYS A 184 -1.63 18.47 -3.17
N VAL A 185 -0.75 19.09 -3.95
CA VAL A 185 -0.79 20.52 -4.27
C VAL A 185 -1.24 20.67 -5.72
N LEU A 186 -2.33 21.38 -5.97
CA LEU A 186 -2.74 21.79 -7.31
C LEU A 186 -2.08 23.11 -7.68
N ILE A 187 -1.42 23.15 -8.83
CA ILE A 187 -0.84 24.36 -9.40
C ILE A 187 -1.81 24.90 -10.45
N LYS A 188 -2.31 26.12 -10.23
CA LYS A 188 -3.20 26.85 -11.14
C LYS A 188 -2.38 27.81 -12.01
N PHE A 189 -2.67 27.80 -13.31
CA PHE A 189 -2.04 28.67 -14.30
C PHE A 189 -2.88 29.93 -14.53
#